data_AF-A0A7X7A3L4-F1
#
_entry.id   AF-A0A7X7A3L4-F1
#
_cell.length_a   1.000
_cell.length_b   1.000
_cell.length_c   1.000
_cell.angle_alpha   90.00
_cell.angle_beta   90.00
_cell.angle_gamma   90.00
#
_symmetry.space_group_name_H-M   'P 1'
#
loop_
_entity.id
_entity.type
_entity.pdbx_description
1 polymer ?
#
loop_
_entity_poly.entity_id
_entity_poly.type
_entity_poly.pdbx_seq_one_letter_code
_entity_poly.pdbx_strand_id
1 'polypeptide(L)'
;MRESLIFLRENFHWLHYVLVEYKLLYLDLWSIVHLWSGGLLFALLSALNCKRRWKWLFIIVVGFEILEATFFIGVLKLFMPEKIPDVFMDIILGMAGGYWIFLMFEKSKINEKSKQHILILITTAVIAFFWTGFYSYQLNIHSEPAVSLNGTVVLFWWFTGYLLLLIFRKLQTKFNNGFYSMLAISVLFYVFLIPFYFLISEVLNIREISHEHNVVIGSLISLNSSLINFYLIFPILLVSVYSWFSHLSRKMTLTITTYDKKSSLHFNYSASCSTRFDSLR
;
A
#
# COMPACT_ATOMS: atom_id res chain seq x y z
N MET A 1 -27.48 2.51 -10.87
CA MET A 1 -26.49 1.44 -11.14
C MET A 1 -25.55 1.84 -12.28
N ARG A 2 -26.03 2.18 -13.49
CA ARG A 2 -25.16 2.59 -14.62
C ARG A 2 -24.21 3.75 -14.31
N GLU A 3 -24.67 4.80 -13.64
CA GLU A 3 -23.83 5.97 -13.28
C GLU A 3 -22.69 5.60 -12.34
N SER A 4 -22.96 4.78 -11.32
CA SER A 4 -21.95 4.28 -10.39
C SER A 4 -20.87 3.46 -11.10
N LEU A 5 -21.27 2.71 -12.14
CA LEU A 5 -20.35 1.92 -12.96
C LEU A 5 -19.45 2.80 -13.84
N ILE A 6 -20.00 3.84 -14.45
CA ILE A 6 -19.24 4.84 -15.22
C ILE A 6 -18.24 5.55 -14.31
N PHE A 7 -18.71 5.99 -13.13
CA PHE A 7 -17.86 6.62 -12.13
C PHE A 7 -16.68 5.73 -11.74
N LEU A 8 -16.90 4.44 -11.44
CA LEU A 8 -15.81 3.50 -11.13
C LEU A 8 -14.83 3.40 -12.30
N ARG A 9 -15.33 3.18 -13.52
CA ARG A 9 -14.46 3.05 -14.71
C ARG A 9 -13.58 4.28 -14.92
N GLU A 10 -14.15 5.48 -14.82
CA GLU A 10 -13.42 6.73 -15.01
C GLU A 10 -12.35 6.96 -13.93
N ASN A 11 -12.63 6.58 -12.68
CA ASN A 11 -11.70 6.77 -11.57
C ASN A 11 -10.59 5.70 -11.48
N PHE A 12 -10.76 4.55 -12.13
CA PHE A 12 -9.78 3.44 -12.11
C PHE A 12 -9.06 3.23 -13.44
N HIS A 13 -9.46 3.91 -14.52
CA HIS A 13 -8.82 3.78 -15.84
C HIS A 13 -7.29 3.95 -15.80
N TRP A 14 -6.79 4.84 -14.94
CA TRP A 14 -5.36 5.10 -14.79
C TRP A 14 -4.55 3.86 -14.40
N LEU A 15 -5.17 2.85 -13.79
CA LEU A 15 -4.47 1.64 -13.37
C LEU A 15 -4.15 0.70 -14.53
N HIS A 16 -4.87 0.80 -15.65
CA HIS A 16 -4.57 0.02 -16.86
C HIS A 16 -3.41 0.62 -17.68
N TYR A 17 -2.66 1.56 -17.11
CA TYR A 17 -1.47 2.08 -17.76
C TYR A 17 -0.38 0.99 -17.80
N VAL A 18 -0.08 0.53 -19.01
CA VAL A 18 0.89 -0.54 -19.27
C VAL A 18 2.31 -0.06 -18.97
N LEU A 19 2.98 -0.75 -18.05
CA LEU A 19 4.39 -0.54 -17.73
C LEU A 19 5.30 -1.37 -18.62
N VAL A 20 4.93 -2.64 -18.86
CA VAL A 20 5.72 -3.60 -19.62
C VAL A 20 4.78 -4.51 -20.41
N GLU A 21 5.02 -4.65 -21.72
CA GLU A 21 4.26 -5.57 -22.58
C GLU A 21 5.19 -6.40 -23.46
N TYR A 22 5.18 -7.72 -23.23
CA TYR A 22 5.82 -8.75 -24.03
C TYR A 22 4.84 -9.93 -24.20
N LYS A 23 5.18 -10.88 -25.08
CA LYS A 23 4.33 -12.05 -25.40
C LYS A 23 3.89 -12.88 -24.18
N LEU A 24 4.74 -12.98 -23.15
CA LEU A 24 4.51 -13.78 -21.94
C LEU A 24 4.47 -12.96 -20.65
N LEU A 25 4.70 -11.64 -20.73
CA LEU A 25 4.80 -10.76 -19.58
C LEU A 25 4.00 -9.50 -19.88
N TYR A 26 2.94 -9.28 -19.12
CA TYR A 26 2.16 -8.06 -19.15
C TYR A 26 2.11 -7.51 -17.73
N LEU A 27 2.48 -6.25 -17.57
CA LEU A 27 2.45 -5.53 -16.30
C LEU A 27 1.89 -4.15 -16.56
N ASP A 28 0.83 -3.80 -15.85
CA ASP A 28 0.30 -2.44 -15.78
C ASP A 28 0.39 -1.92 -14.32
N LEU A 29 -0.27 -0.81 -14.02
CA LEU A 29 -0.32 -0.30 -12.64
C LEU A 29 -1.30 -1.10 -11.76
N TRP A 30 -2.28 -1.80 -12.35
CA TRP A 30 -3.20 -2.70 -11.65
C TRP A 30 -2.46 -3.91 -11.08
N SER A 31 -1.50 -4.47 -11.82
CA SER A 31 -0.55 -5.49 -11.34
C SER A 31 0.16 -5.11 -10.02
N ILE A 32 0.46 -3.83 -9.78
CA ILE A 32 1.01 -3.34 -8.50
C ILE A 32 -0.03 -3.46 -7.38
N VAL A 33 -1.30 -3.20 -7.68
CA VAL A 33 -2.42 -3.39 -6.75
C VAL A 33 -2.60 -4.87 -6.41
N HIS A 34 -2.46 -5.80 -7.36
CA HIS A 34 -2.47 -7.25 -7.07
C HIS A 34 -1.33 -7.63 -6.12
N LEU A 35 -0.11 -7.14 -6.36
CA LEU A 35 1.03 -7.36 -5.47
C LEU A 35 0.73 -6.89 -4.04
N TRP A 36 0.20 -5.68 -3.86
CA TRP A 36 -0.10 -5.16 -2.52
C TRP A 36 -1.28 -5.86 -1.86
N SER A 37 -2.38 -6.06 -2.59
CA SER A 37 -3.58 -6.72 -2.06
C SER A 37 -3.29 -8.16 -1.65
N GLY A 38 -2.50 -8.91 -2.41
CA GLY A 38 -2.03 -10.24 -2.04
C GLY A 38 -1.17 -10.24 -0.77
N GLY A 39 -0.27 -9.26 -0.63
CA GLY A 39 0.51 -9.05 0.59
C GLY A 39 -0.37 -8.76 1.81
N LEU A 40 -1.33 -7.84 1.68
CA LEU A 40 -2.27 -7.48 2.74
C LEU A 40 -3.19 -8.64 3.12
N LEU A 41 -3.68 -9.38 2.15
CA LEU A 41 -4.51 -10.56 2.39
C LEU A 41 -3.73 -11.64 3.12
N PHE A 42 -2.47 -11.89 2.76
CA PHE A 42 -1.61 -12.81 3.49
C PHE A 42 -1.38 -12.35 4.94
N ALA A 43 -1.14 -11.05 5.14
CA ALA A 43 -0.96 -10.45 6.46
C ALA A 43 -2.22 -10.65 7.32
N LEU A 44 -3.41 -10.44 6.75
CA LEU A 44 -4.70 -10.67 7.39
C LEU A 44 -4.91 -12.14 7.76
N LEU A 45 -4.71 -13.06 6.83
CA LEU A 45 -4.82 -14.50 7.07
C LEU A 45 -3.87 -14.96 8.18
N SER A 46 -2.66 -14.39 8.22
CA SER A 46 -1.66 -14.65 9.27
C SER A 46 -2.11 -14.11 10.63
N ALA A 47 -2.58 -12.86 10.69
CA ALA A 47 -3.08 -12.24 11.91
C ALA A 47 -4.34 -12.91 12.48
N LEU A 48 -5.11 -13.61 11.64
CA LEU A 48 -6.27 -14.42 12.00
C LEU A 48 -5.89 -15.88 12.38
N ASN A 49 -4.60 -16.22 12.48
CA ASN A 49 -4.11 -17.57 12.80
C ASN A 49 -4.54 -18.67 11.80
N CYS A 50 -4.76 -18.34 10.53
CA CYS A 50 -5.22 -19.31 9.54
C CYS A 50 -4.13 -20.34 9.17
N LYS A 51 -4.31 -21.61 9.56
CA LYS A 51 -3.32 -22.69 9.38
C LYS A 51 -2.88 -22.92 7.93
N ARG A 52 -3.80 -22.75 6.97
CA ARG A 52 -3.57 -23.00 5.52
C ARG A 52 -3.58 -21.70 4.71
N ARG A 53 -3.08 -20.60 5.29
CA ARG A 53 -3.08 -19.27 4.68
C ARG A 53 -2.57 -19.21 3.23
N TRP A 54 -1.55 -19.98 2.85
CA TRP A 54 -1.08 -20.03 1.44
C TRP A 54 -2.13 -20.58 0.48
N LYS A 55 -2.81 -21.66 0.89
CA LYS A 55 -3.91 -22.24 0.13
C LYS A 55 -5.09 -21.25 0.03
N TRP A 56 -5.43 -20.59 1.14
CA TRP A 56 -6.51 -19.61 1.15
C TRP A 56 -6.18 -18.37 0.33
N LEU A 57 -4.95 -17.86 0.41
CA LEU A 57 -4.48 -16.77 -0.43
C LEU A 57 -4.66 -17.13 -1.91
N PHE A 58 -4.15 -18.29 -2.33
CA PHE A 58 -4.29 -18.77 -3.70
C PHE A 58 -5.75 -18.87 -4.14
N ILE A 59 -6.62 -19.49 -3.33
CA ILE A 59 -8.05 -19.63 -3.64
C ILE A 59 -8.72 -18.26 -3.79
N ILE A 60 -8.41 -17.30 -2.90
CA ILE A 60 -9.03 -15.98 -2.93
C ILE A 60 -8.54 -15.18 -4.14
N VAL A 61 -7.23 -15.18 -4.43
CA VAL A 61 -6.66 -14.48 -5.59
C VAL A 61 -7.23 -15.06 -6.88
N VAL A 62 -7.20 -16.39 -7.08
CA VAL A 62 -7.80 -17.03 -8.26
C VAL A 62 -9.30 -16.77 -8.34
N GLY A 63 -10.01 -16.84 -7.22
CA GLY A 63 -11.44 -16.56 -7.17
C GLY A 63 -11.77 -15.11 -7.53
N PHE A 64 -10.93 -14.16 -7.12
CA PHE A 64 -11.07 -12.76 -7.47
C PHE A 64 -10.89 -12.55 -8.98
N GLU A 65 -9.85 -13.11 -9.59
CA GLU A 65 -9.64 -13.01 -11.05
C GLU A 65 -10.80 -13.62 -11.85
N ILE A 66 -11.34 -14.75 -11.41
CA ILE A 66 -12.51 -15.35 -12.05
C ILE A 66 -13.71 -14.41 -11.96
N LEU A 67 -13.93 -13.77 -10.80
CA LEU A 67 -15.00 -12.78 -10.63
C LEU A 67 -14.76 -11.53 -11.48
N GLU A 68 -13.53 -11.05 -11.58
CA GLU A 68 -13.12 -9.95 -12.45
C GLU A 68 -13.47 -10.24 -13.91
N ALA A 69 -12.95 -11.35 -14.44
CA ALA A 69 -13.14 -11.78 -15.82
C ALA A 69 -14.62 -12.07 -16.16
N THR A 70 -15.37 -12.69 -15.25
CA THR A 70 -16.77 -13.05 -15.52
C THR A 70 -17.75 -11.90 -15.29
N PHE A 71 -17.58 -11.14 -14.21
CA PHE A 71 -18.56 -10.15 -13.78
C PHE A 71 -18.28 -8.76 -14.35
N PHE A 72 -17.04 -8.29 -14.24
CA PHE A 72 -16.71 -6.92 -14.65
C PHE A 72 -16.53 -6.80 -16.16
N ILE A 73 -15.93 -7.81 -16.80
CA ILE A 73 -15.73 -7.83 -18.25
C ILE A 73 -16.97 -8.40 -18.96
N GLY A 74 -17.44 -9.57 -18.54
CA GLY A 74 -18.53 -10.28 -19.21
C GLY A 74 -19.90 -9.62 -19.07
N VAL A 75 -20.30 -9.31 -17.82
CA VAL A 75 -21.65 -8.80 -17.52
C VAL A 75 -21.71 -7.28 -17.57
N LEU A 76 -20.76 -6.60 -16.91
CA LEU A 76 -20.83 -5.15 -16.72
C LEU A 76 -20.09 -4.35 -17.81
N LYS A 77 -19.24 -5.00 -18.62
CA LYS A 77 -18.38 -4.36 -19.65
C LYS A 77 -17.64 -3.13 -19.12
N LEU A 78 -17.20 -3.20 -17.86
CA LEU A 78 -16.55 -2.10 -17.15
C LEU A 78 -15.08 -1.96 -17.53
N PHE A 79 -14.41 -3.10 -17.71
CA PHE A 79 -13.00 -3.17 -18.05
C PHE A 79 -12.81 -3.72 -19.46
N MET A 80 -11.66 -3.39 -20.05
CA MET A 80 -11.27 -4.00 -21.33
C MET A 80 -11.08 -5.51 -21.13
N PRO A 81 -11.39 -6.35 -22.14
CA PRO A 81 -11.08 -7.77 -22.06
C PRO A 81 -9.59 -7.99 -21.81
N GLU A 82 -9.27 -8.47 -20.62
CA GLU A 82 -7.90 -8.80 -20.22
C GLU A 82 -7.39 -9.97 -21.05
N LYS A 83 -6.09 -9.90 -21.38
CA LYS A 83 -5.43 -10.99 -22.08
C LYS A 83 -5.19 -12.12 -21.07
N ILE A 84 -5.24 -13.38 -21.49
CA ILE A 84 -4.93 -14.53 -20.60
C ILE A 84 -3.58 -14.36 -19.85
N PRO A 85 -2.51 -13.82 -20.47
CA PRO A 85 -1.27 -13.53 -19.75
C PRO A 85 -1.41 -12.55 -18.58
N ASP A 86 -2.37 -11.63 -18.64
CA ASP A 86 -2.63 -10.60 -17.62
C ASP A 86 -3.13 -11.25 -16.32
N VAL A 87 -4.25 -11.97 -16.42
CA VAL A 87 -4.83 -12.80 -15.33
C VAL A 87 -3.78 -13.71 -14.68
N PHE A 88 -2.92 -14.33 -15.49
CA PHE A 88 -1.86 -15.18 -14.96
C PHE A 88 -0.80 -14.39 -14.18
N MET A 89 -0.41 -13.22 -14.68
CA MET A 89 0.53 -12.33 -14.01
C MET A 89 -0.04 -11.76 -12.71
N ASP A 90 -1.31 -11.39 -12.68
CA ASP A 90 -1.97 -10.87 -11.48
C ASP A 90 -2.07 -11.91 -10.37
N ILE A 91 -2.35 -13.18 -10.71
CA ILE A 91 -2.27 -14.30 -9.74
C ILE A 91 -0.84 -14.44 -9.20
N ILE A 92 0.17 -14.43 -10.08
CA ILE A 92 1.57 -14.55 -9.68
C ILE A 92 1.95 -13.40 -8.75
N LEU A 93 1.60 -12.17 -9.10
CA LEU A 93 1.93 -10.98 -8.32
C LEU A 93 1.20 -10.97 -6.98
N GLY A 94 -0.08 -11.34 -6.93
CA GLY A 94 -0.80 -11.53 -5.68
C GLY A 94 -0.11 -12.53 -4.75
N MET A 95 0.31 -13.68 -5.29
CA MET A 95 1.06 -14.68 -4.53
C MET A 95 2.45 -14.17 -4.11
N ALA A 96 3.15 -13.46 -4.99
CA ALA A 96 4.46 -12.86 -4.72
C ALA A 96 4.37 -11.81 -3.60
N GLY A 97 3.29 -11.03 -3.55
CA GLY A 97 3.01 -10.08 -2.49
C GLY A 97 2.88 -10.76 -1.13
N GLY A 98 2.13 -11.86 -1.08
CA GLY A 98 2.05 -12.70 0.12
C GLY A 98 3.41 -13.25 0.54
N TYR A 99 4.21 -13.73 -0.42
CA TYR A 99 5.58 -14.20 -0.18
C TYR A 99 6.51 -13.12 0.37
N TRP A 100 6.43 -11.91 -0.18
CA TRP A 100 7.20 -10.78 0.30
C TRP A 100 6.89 -10.43 1.76
N ILE A 101 5.61 -10.36 2.12
CA ILE A 101 5.18 -10.12 3.51
C ILE A 101 5.61 -11.25 4.45
N PHE A 102 5.50 -12.51 4.01
CA PHE A 102 6.00 -13.67 4.76
C PHE A 102 7.51 -13.53 5.06
N LEU A 103 8.31 -13.17 4.05
CA LEU A 103 9.74 -12.96 4.25
C LEU A 103 10.00 -11.83 5.24
N MET A 104 9.33 -10.70 5.10
CA MET A 104 9.56 -9.51 5.93
C MET A 104 9.17 -9.71 7.39
N PHE A 105 8.01 -10.30 7.68
CA PHE A 105 7.44 -10.29 9.03
C PHE A 105 7.56 -11.60 9.77
N GLU A 106 7.74 -12.72 9.06
CA GLU A 106 7.75 -14.04 9.68
C GLU A 106 9.10 -14.73 9.63
N LYS A 107 9.71 -14.80 8.46
CA LYS A 107 10.99 -15.50 8.32
C LYS A 107 12.17 -14.67 8.80
N SER A 108 12.05 -13.35 8.75
CA SER A 108 13.18 -12.48 9.04
C SER A 108 13.42 -12.33 10.54
N LYS A 109 14.71 -12.32 10.93
CA LYS A 109 15.15 -11.86 12.25
C LYS A 109 15.28 -10.32 12.29
N ILE A 110 14.43 -9.61 11.54
CA ILE A 110 14.49 -8.15 11.48
C ILE A 110 14.12 -7.61 12.86
N ASN A 111 14.96 -6.72 13.40
CA ASN A 111 14.69 -6.07 14.67
C ASN A 111 13.46 -5.16 14.58
N GLU A 112 12.82 -4.88 15.72
CA GLU A 112 11.59 -4.08 15.75
C GLU A 112 11.74 -2.68 15.15
N LYS A 113 12.92 -2.06 15.26
CA LYS A 113 13.19 -0.74 14.66
C LYS A 113 13.12 -0.80 13.13
N SER A 114 13.79 -1.77 12.52
CA SER A 114 13.80 -1.99 11.08
C SER A 114 12.42 -2.40 10.56
N LYS A 115 11.66 -3.23 11.29
CA LYS A 115 10.26 -3.54 10.95
C LYS A 115 9.42 -2.26 10.87
N GLN A 116 9.59 -1.35 11.83
CA GLN A 116 8.86 -0.09 11.83
C GLN A 116 9.25 0.80 10.64
N HIS A 117 10.53 0.87 10.26
CA HIS A 117 10.93 1.62 9.05
C HIS A 117 10.33 1.02 7.78
N ILE A 118 10.30 -0.31 7.66
CA ILE A 118 9.64 -1.00 6.55
C ILE A 118 8.14 -0.65 6.53
N LEU A 119 7.45 -0.72 7.66
CA LEU A 119 6.04 -0.36 7.75
C LEU A 119 5.76 1.09 7.34
N ILE A 120 6.63 2.03 7.73
CA ILE A 120 6.55 3.42 7.29
C ILE A 120 6.69 3.50 5.78
N LEU A 121 7.73 2.90 5.19
CA LEU A 121 7.99 2.91 3.75
C LEU A 121 6.81 2.34 2.94
N ILE A 122 6.23 1.22 3.39
CA ILE A 122 5.08 0.59 2.73
C ILE A 122 3.85 1.50 2.84
N THR A 123 3.57 2.03 4.04
CA THR A 123 2.43 2.94 4.25
C THR A 123 2.50 4.14 3.32
N THR A 124 3.68 4.75 3.23
CA THR A 124 3.85 5.99 2.47
C THR A 124 3.85 5.73 0.97
N ALA A 125 4.38 4.59 0.52
CA ALA A 125 4.30 4.17 -0.88
C ALA A 125 2.84 3.94 -1.32
N VAL A 126 2.05 3.23 -0.50
CA VAL A 126 0.63 2.95 -0.77
C VAL A 126 -0.16 4.25 -0.89
N ILE A 127 -0.02 5.15 0.08
CA ILE A 127 -0.77 6.42 0.07
C ILE A 127 -0.32 7.30 -1.10
N ALA A 128 0.99 7.42 -1.35
CA ALA A 128 1.50 8.21 -2.46
C ALA A 128 1.00 7.70 -3.82
N PHE A 129 1.03 6.38 -4.04
CA PHE A 129 0.54 5.76 -5.28
C PHE A 129 -0.95 6.00 -5.52
N PHE A 130 -1.80 5.66 -4.54
CA PHE A 130 -3.24 5.85 -4.72
C PHE A 130 -3.59 7.32 -4.87
N TRP A 131 -2.98 8.19 -4.08
CA TRP A 131 -3.23 9.62 -4.19
C TRP A 131 -2.90 10.16 -5.58
N THR A 132 -1.67 9.93 -6.04
CA THR A 132 -1.20 10.47 -7.31
C THR A 132 -1.94 9.89 -8.50
N GLY A 133 -2.29 8.61 -8.45
CA GLY A 133 -3.12 7.98 -9.47
C GLY A 133 -4.53 8.56 -9.55
N PHE A 134 -5.24 8.66 -8.42
CA PHE A 134 -6.59 9.24 -8.39
C PHE A 134 -6.62 10.73 -8.74
N TYR A 135 -5.62 11.50 -8.30
CA TYR A 135 -5.55 12.92 -8.64
C TYR A 135 -5.13 13.16 -10.09
N SER A 136 -4.33 12.25 -10.67
CA SER A 136 -3.85 12.34 -12.06
C SER A 136 -3.10 13.64 -12.37
N TYR A 137 -2.04 13.93 -11.59
CA TYR A 137 -1.22 15.14 -11.74
C TYR A 137 -0.68 15.30 -13.17
N GLN A 138 -0.99 16.43 -13.81
CA GLN A 138 -0.40 16.84 -15.09
C GLN A 138 0.49 18.06 -14.89
N LEU A 139 1.80 17.87 -14.85
CA LEU A 139 2.77 18.95 -14.64
C LEU A 139 3.37 19.42 -15.97
N ASN A 140 3.71 20.71 -16.07
CA ASN A 140 4.39 21.35 -17.21
C ASN A 140 5.86 20.91 -17.42
N ILE A 141 6.22 19.70 -17.01
CA ILE A 141 7.57 19.15 -17.11
C ILE A 141 7.66 18.34 -18.41
N HIS A 142 8.42 18.84 -19.39
CA HIS A 142 8.50 18.29 -20.76
C HIS A 142 9.04 16.85 -20.86
N SER A 143 9.60 16.30 -19.78
CA SER A 143 10.26 14.99 -19.78
C SER A 143 9.40 13.83 -19.28
N GLU A 144 8.20 14.09 -18.76
CA GLU A 144 7.32 13.00 -18.33
C GLU A 144 6.18 12.80 -19.35
N PRO A 145 5.94 11.56 -19.79
CA PRO A 145 4.80 11.28 -20.65
C PRO A 145 3.53 11.71 -19.91
N ALA A 146 2.50 12.15 -20.66
CA ALA A 146 1.23 12.62 -20.13
C ALA A 146 0.39 11.46 -19.51
N VAL A 147 0.98 10.78 -18.54
CA VAL A 147 0.46 9.63 -17.84
C VAL A 147 -0.05 10.12 -16.50
N SER A 148 -1.20 9.58 -16.09
CA SER A 148 -1.86 9.83 -14.81
C SER A 148 -0.94 9.69 -13.59
N LEU A 149 0.06 8.80 -13.63
CA LEU A 149 1.01 8.59 -12.55
C LEU A 149 2.31 9.37 -12.80
N ASN A 150 2.36 10.60 -12.30
CA ASN A 150 3.58 11.41 -12.32
C ASN A 150 4.60 10.88 -11.29
N GLY A 151 5.69 10.26 -11.77
CA GLY A 151 6.68 9.60 -10.93
C GLY A 151 7.37 10.56 -9.96
N THR A 152 7.65 11.79 -10.39
CA THR A 152 8.23 12.84 -9.53
C THR A 152 7.31 13.17 -8.36
N VAL A 153 6.00 13.32 -8.63
CA VAL A 153 5.01 13.61 -7.59
C VAL A 153 4.82 12.41 -6.64
N VAL A 154 4.84 11.17 -7.16
CA VAL A 154 4.81 9.95 -6.34
C VAL A 154 5.98 9.95 -5.35
N LEU A 155 7.20 10.16 -5.84
CA LEU A 155 8.42 10.18 -5.01
C LEU A 155 8.35 11.30 -3.96
N PHE A 156 7.84 12.47 -4.32
CA PHE A 156 7.66 13.58 -3.39
C PHE A 156 6.71 13.23 -2.24
N TRP A 157 5.51 12.72 -2.54
CA TRP A 157 4.54 12.31 -1.52
C TRP A 157 5.06 11.15 -0.69
N TRP A 158 5.77 10.23 -1.31
CA TRP A 158 6.37 9.08 -0.64
C TRP A 158 7.40 9.53 0.40
N PHE A 159 8.33 10.43 0.02
CA PHE A 159 9.36 10.95 0.90
C PHE A 159 8.78 11.85 2.01
N THR A 160 7.84 12.73 1.66
CA THR A 160 7.15 13.60 2.62
C THR A 160 6.41 12.78 3.67
N GLY A 161 5.64 11.77 3.24
CA GLY A 161 4.97 10.86 4.15
C GLY A 161 5.94 10.10 5.05
N TYR A 162 7.10 9.68 4.51
CA TYR A 162 8.14 8.99 5.28
C TYR A 162 8.67 9.89 6.41
N LEU A 163 9.01 11.15 6.11
CA LEU A 163 9.46 12.11 7.12
C LEU A 163 8.39 12.40 8.17
N LEU A 164 7.14 12.63 7.75
CA LEU A 164 6.03 12.88 8.67
C LEU A 164 5.80 11.71 9.63
N LEU A 165 5.85 10.48 9.15
CA LEU A 165 5.71 9.30 10.02
C LEU A 165 6.89 9.09 10.96
N LEU A 166 8.12 9.42 10.53
CA LEU A 166 9.27 9.42 11.45
C LEU A 166 9.08 10.43 12.59
N ILE A 167 8.60 11.64 12.27
CA ILE A 167 8.31 12.68 13.26
C ILE A 167 7.14 12.25 14.15
N PHE A 168 6.05 11.74 13.58
CA PHE A 168 4.89 11.21 14.31
C PHE A 168 5.33 10.21 15.37
N ARG A 169 6.19 9.25 15.03
CA ARG A 169 6.69 8.25 15.98
C ARG A 169 7.48 8.85 17.13
N LYS A 170 8.36 9.82 16.85
CA LYS A 170 9.09 10.55 17.90
C LYS A 170 8.13 11.32 18.81
N LEU A 171 7.12 11.97 18.23
CA LEU A 171 6.09 12.70 18.98
C LEU A 171 5.21 11.75 19.79
N GLN A 172 4.90 10.55 19.28
CA GLN A 172 4.11 9.54 19.99
C GLN A 172 4.82 9.07 21.25
N THR A 173 6.13 8.85 21.18
CA THR A 173 6.94 8.52 22.36
C THR A 173 7.05 9.69 23.34
N LYS A 174 7.04 10.95 22.84
CA LYS A 174 7.18 12.15 23.68
C LYS A 174 5.88 12.52 24.40
N PHE A 175 4.75 12.48 23.71
CA PHE A 175 3.45 12.89 24.25
C PHE A 175 2.70 11.74 24.93
N ASN A 176 3.09 10.49 24.70
CA ASN A 176 2.38 9.30 25.17
C ASN A 176 0.88 9.27 24.77
N ASN A 177 0.50 9.99 23.71
CA ASN A 177 -0.87 10.09 23.23
C ASN A 177 -0.87 10.26 21.71
N GLY A 178 -1.40 9.25 21.00
CA GLY A 178 -1.43 9.25 19.54
C GLY A 178 -2.24 10.39 18.92
N PHE A 179 -3.27 10.88 19.61
CA PHE A 179 -4.11 11.98 19.12
C PHE A 179 -3.34 13.30 19.07
N TYR A 180 -2.62 13.66 20.13
CA TYR A 180 -1.80 14.88 20.15
C TYR A 180 -0.64 14.81 19.15
N SER A 181 -0.03 13.63 18.97
CA SER A 181 0.99 13.44 17.94
C SER A 181 0.42 13.60 16.53
N MET A 182 -0.80 13.11 16.27
CA MET A 182 -1.50 13.29 15.00
C MET A 182 -1.80 14.77 14.74
N LEU A 183 -2.36 15.49 15.71
CA LEU A 183 -2.61 16.94 15.58
C LEU A 183 -1.32 17.72 15.30
N ALA A 184 -0.25 17.40 16.03
CA ALA A 184 1.04 18.07 15.85
C ALA A 184 1.64 17.84 14.45
N ILE A 185 1.57 16.62 13.90
CA ILE A 185 2.03 16.39 12.53
C ILE A 185 1.12 17.04 11.48
N SER A 186 -0.18 17.17 11.74
CA SER A 186 -1.09 17.87 10.83
C SER A 186 -0.71 19.34 10.74
N VAL A 187 -0.50 20.01 11.88
CA VAL A 187 -0.02 21.40 11.91
C VAL A 187 1.32 21.53 11.20
N LEU A 188 2.26 20.63 11.50
CA LEU A 188 3.58 20.63 10.88
C LEU A 188 3.51 20.46 9.35
N PHE A 189 2.64 19.57 8.88
CA PHE A 189 2.40 19.35 7.46
C PHE A 189 1.98 20.65 6.76
N TYR A 190 1.00 21.40 7.29
CA TYR A 190 0.59 22.67 6.67
C TYR A 190 1.67 23.74 6.71
N VAL A 191 2.43 23.83 7.82
CA VAL A 191 3.54 24.78 7.94
C VAL A 191 4.60 24.51 6.88
N PHE A 192 4.86 23.25 6.51
CA PHE A 192 5.79 22.91 5.43
C PHE A 192 5.18 22.97 4.04
N LEU A 193 3.89 22.65 3.90
CA LEU A 193 3.22 22.60 2.61
C LEU A 193 3.20 23.97 1.92
N ILE A 194 2.94 25.04 2.67
CA ILE A 194 2.88 26.42 2.14
C ILE A 194 4.21 26.86 1.50
N PRO A 195 5.37 26.86 2.22
CA PRO A 195 6.64 27.27 1.62
C PRO A 195 7.11 26.31 0.53
N PHE A 196 6.79 25.02 0.65
CA PHE A 196 7.11 24.04 -0.38
C PHE A 196 6.34 24.30 -1.68
N TYR A 197 5.04 24.58 -1.59
CA TYR A 197 4.22 24.94 -2.74
C TYR A 197 4.75 26.23 -3.40
N PHE A 198 5.07 27.25 -2.60
CA PHE A 198 5.69 28.49 -3.09
C PHE A 198 7.01 28.22 -3.84
N LEU A 199 7.87 27.35 -3.30
CA LEU A 199 9.12 26.98 -3.96
C LEU A 199 8.87 26.31 -5.32
N ILE A 200 7.94 25.34 -5.38
CA ILE A 200 7.61 24.65 -6.64
C ILE A 200 7.03 25.62 -7.68
N SER A 201 6.05 26.42 -7.28
CA SER A 201 5.28 27.24 -8.22
C SER A 201 6.05 28.48 -8.69
N GLU A 202 6.70 29.19 -7.76
CA GLU A 202 7.33 30.48 -8.07
C GLU A 202 8.80 30.34 -8.44
N VAL A 203 9.55 29.48 -7.75
CA VAL A 203 10.99 29.36 -7.98
C VAL A 203 11.30 28.36 -9.08
N LEU A 204 10.64 27.20 -9.07
CA LEU A 204 10.86 26.16 -10.07
C LEU A 204 9.95 26.29 -11.29
N ASN A 205 8.95 27.17 -11.24
CA ASN A 205 7.94 27.37 -12.29
C ASN A 205 7.25 26.07 -12.73
N ILE A 206 7.12 25.11 -11.80
CA ILE A 206 6.39 23.87 -12.03
C ILE A 206 4.93 24.14 -11.74
N ARG A 207 4.08 23.97 -12.75
CA ARG A 207 2.65 24.28 -12.71
C ARG A 207 1.85 23.08 -13.19
N GLU A 208 0.67 22.93 -12.62
CA GLU A 208 -0.31 21.97 -13.09
C GLU A 208 -0.96 22.50 -14.39
N ILE A 209 -0.97 21.70 -15.46
CA ILE A 209 -1.50 22.07 -16.79
C ILE A 209 -3.02 21.92 -16.83
N SER A 210 -3.57 20.98 -16.05
CA SER A 210 -4.94 20.48 -16.19
C SER A 210 -6.03 21.50 -15.81
N HIS A 211 -5.70 22.65 -15.21
CA HIS A 211 -6.68 23.61 -14.70
C HIS A 211 -6.29 25.06 -15.10
N GLU A 212 -7.08 25.70 -15.97
CA GLU A 212 -6.84 27.02 -16.58
C GLU A 212 -6.82 28.25 -15.63
N HIS A 213 -6.62 28.11 -14.32
CA HIS A 213 -6.71 29.24 -13.38
C HIS A 213 -5.36 29.85 -12.96
N ASN A 214 -5.24 31.15 -13.23
CA ASN A 214 -4.12 32.03 -12.87
C ASN A 214 -4.15 32.49 -11.39
N VAL A 215 -2.94 32.75 -10.86
CA VAL A 215 -2.54 33.54 -9.67
C VAL A 215 -2.38 32.82 -8.32
N VAL A 216 -1.15 32.89 -7.80
CA VAL A 216 -0.52 31.87 -6.95
C VAL A 216 -0.78 31.99 -5.44
N ILE A 217 -1.12 33.17 -4.91
CA ILE A 217 -1.42 33.32 -3.47
C ILE A 217 -2.93 33.20 -3.19
N GLY A 218 -3.77 33.63 -4.14
CA GLY A 218 -5.20 33.28 -4.17
C GLY A 218 -5.43 31.80 -4.48
N SER A 219 -4.46 31.13 -5.13
CA SER A 219 -4.61 29.73 -5.56
C SER A 219 -4.59 28.69 -4.46
N LEU A 220 -4.06 28.96 -3.26
CA LEU A 220 -4.25 28.07 -2.11
C LEU A 220 -5.72 28.02 -1.67
N ILE A 221 -6.45 29.12 -1.87
CA ILE A 221 -7.90 29.25 -1.63
C ILE A 221 -8.70 28.82 -2.87
N SER A 222 -8.15 28.99 -4.08
CA SER A 222 -8.73 28.52 -5.34
C SER A 222 -8.26 27.12 -5.75
N LEU A 223 -7.66 26.36 -4.83
CA LEU A 223 -7.30 24.98 -5.07
C LEU A 223 -8.57 24.22 -5.43
N ASN A 224 -8.45 23.26 -6.35
CA ASN A 224 -9.52 22.31 -6.60
C ASN A 224 -9.95 21.71 -5.24
N SER A 225 -11.26 21.69 -4.98
CA SER A 225 -11.84 21.11 -3.76
C SER A 225 -11.28 19.71 -3.44
N SER A 226 -10.96 18.91 -4.47
CA SER A 226 -10.32 17.60 -4.33
C SER A 226 -8.93 17.68 -3.67
N LEU A 227 -8.12 18.66 -4.06
CA LEU A 227 -6.77 18.88 -3.51
C LEU A 227 -6.83 19.38 -2.06
N ILE A 228 -7.75 20.30 -1.78
CA ILE A 228 -8.00 20.79 -0.42
C ILE A 228 -8.41 19.63 0.49
N ASN A 229 -9.39 18.84 0.06
CA ASN A 229 -9.86 17.69 0.81
C ASN A 229 -8.73 16.71 1.10
N PHE A 230 -7.87 16.45 0.11
CA PHE A 230 -6.71 15.59 0.33
C PHE A 230 -5.73 16.17 1.33
N TYR A 231 -5.32 17.42 1.20
CA TYR A 231 -4.41 18.05 2.17
C TYR A 231 -4.98 18.03 3.59
N LEU A 232 -6.30 18.21 3.71
CA LEU A 232 -7.02 18.09 4.97
C LEU A 232 -6.92 16.71 5.61
N ILE A 233 -7.11 15.65 4.82
CA ILE A 233 -7.16 14.28 5.32
C ILE A 233 -5.80 13.57 5.30
N PHE A 234 -4.81 14.05 4.55
CA PHE A 234 -3.56 13.31 4.28
C PHE A 234 -2.81 12.89 5.55
N PRO A 235 -2.55 13.78 6.54
CA PRO A 235 -1.88 13.37 7.78
C PRO A 235 -2.69 12.34 8.58
N ILE A 236 -4.01 12.45 8.57
CA ILE A 236 -4.94 11.53 9.26
C ILE A 236 -4.90 10.17 8.59
N LEU A 237 -5.02 10.13 7.25
CA LEU A 237 -4.94 8.92 6.44
C LEU A 237 -3.59 8.22 6.66
N LEU A 238 -2.51 8.99 6.64
CA LEU A 238 -1.14 8.51 6.85
C LEU A 238 -0.96 7.82 8.20
N VAL A 239 -1.39 8.46 9.30
CA VAL A 239 -1.33 7.87 10.65
C VAL A 239 -2.26 6.67 10.79
N SER A 240 -3.44 6.73 10.20
CA SER A 240 -4.45 5.67 10.31
C SER A 240 -3.98 4.38 9.62
N VAL A 241 -3.50 4.48 8.37
CA VAL A 241 -2.97 3.33 7.62
C VAL A 241 -1.72 2.77 8.31
N TYR A 242 -0.79 3.64 8.75
CA TYR A 242 0.39 3.20 9.50
C TYR A 242 0.02 2.45 10.79
N SER A 243 -0.94 2.98 11.55
CA SER A 243 -1.41 2.37 12.80
C SER A 243 -2.06 1.01 12.54
N TRP A 244 -2.83 0.90 11.46
CA TRP A 244 -3.43 -0.36 11.04
C TRP A 244 -2.39 -1.41 10.64
N PHE A 245 -1.41 -1.05 9.78
CA PHE A 245 -0.31 -1.95 9.41
C PHE A 245 0.55 -2.35 10.61
N SER A 246 0.84 -1.41 11.53
CA SER A 246 1.57 -1.69 12.76
C SER A 246 0.82 -2.67 13.67
N HIS A 247 -0.50 -2.55 13.78
CA HIS A 247 -1.33 -3.48 14.53
C HIS A 247 -1.33 -4.87 13.88
N LEU A 248 -1.48 -4.93 12.56
CA LEU A 248 -1.48 -6.16 11.78
C LEU A 248 -0.15 -6.91 11.94
N SER A 249 0.98 -6.22 11.76
CA SER A 249 2.33 -6.76 11.95
C SER A 249 2.55 -7.33 13.35
N ARG A 250 2.04 -6.65 14.40
CA ARG A 250 2.13 -7.13 15.78
C ARG A 250 1.35 -8.42 15.99
N LYS A 251 0.12 -8.48 15.50
CA LYS A 251 -0.70 -9.71 15.57
C LYS A 251 -0.04 -10.88 14.86
N MET A 252 0.50 -10.66 13.66
CA MET A 252 1.23 -11.70 12.92
C MET A 252 2.42 -12.25 13.72
N THR A 253 3.23 -11.38 14.32
CA THR A 253 4.41 -11.78 15.10
C THR A 253 4.02 -12.66 16.29
N LEU A 254 2.91 -12.36 16.98
CA LEU A 254 2.41 -13.15 18.12
C LEU A 254 1.92 -14.54 17.70
N THR A 255 1.28 -14.64 16.53
CA THR A 255 0.84 -15.92 15.98
C THR A 255 2.02 -16.86 15.77
N ILE A 256 3.11 -16.36 15.18
CA ILE A 256 4.28 -17.16 14.82
C ILE A 256 4.99 -17.71 16.05
N THR A 257 5.24 -16.86 17.05
CA THR A 257 5.90 -17.28 18.30
C THR A 257 5.10 -18.34 19.05
N THR A 258 3.77 -18.31 18.95
CA THR A 258 2.88 -19.31 19.56
C THR A 258 2.98 -20.66 18.84
N TYR A 259 3.07 -20.67 17.51
CA TYR A 259 3.23 -21.91 16.73
C TYR A 259 4.60 -22.56 16.96
N ASP A 260 5.68 -21.76 16.96
CA ASP A 260 7.04 -22.26 17.18
C ASP A 260 7.17 -22.91 18.56
N LYS A 261 6.63 -22.28 19.61
CA LYS A 261 6.65 -22.83 20.98
C LYS A 261 5.87 -24.15 21.09
N LYS A 262 4.75 -24.29 20.38
CA LYS A 262 3.97 -25.54 20.39
C LYS A 262 4.70 -26.67 19.66
N SER A 263 5.37 -26.37 18.55
CA SER A 263 6.14 -27.35 17.78
C SER A 263 7.35 -27.89 18.56
N SER A 264 8.08 -27.03 19.29
CA SER A 264 9.22 -27.43 20.10
C SER A 264 8.81 -28.26 21.32
N LEU A 265 7.66 -27.97 21.93
CA LEU A 265 7.10 -28.80 23.00
C LEU A 265 6.75 -30.21 22.50
N HIS A 266 6.13 -30.36 21.31
CA HIS A 266 5.84 -31.69 20.75
C HIS A 266 7.12 -32.46 20.37
N PHE A 267 8.17 -31.77 19.91
CA PHE A 267 9.45 -32.40 19.62
C PHE A 267 10.14 -32.93 20.90
N ASN A 268 10.10 -32.17 22.00
CA ASN A 268 10.71 -32.59 23.26
C ASN A 268 9.95 -33.76 23.93
N TYR A 269 8.62 -33.86 23.76
CA TYR A 269 7.84 -35.00 24.26
C TYR A 269 8.07 -36.29 23.47
N SER A 270 8.39 -36.20 22.17
CA SER A 270 8.72 -37.39 21.37
C SER A 270 10.15 -37.87 21.64
N ALA A 271 11.10 -36.97 21.88
CA ALA A 271 12.47 -37.30 22.26
C ALA A 271 12.60 -37.89 23.67
N SER A 272 11.76 -37.47 24.63
CA SER A 272 11.80 -38.03 26.01
C SER A 272 11.15 -39.42 26.13
N CYS A 273 10.37 -39.84 25.14
CA CYS A 273 9.72 -41.15 25.13
C CYS A 273 10.62 -42.25 24.52
N SER A 274 11.60 -41.90 23.65
CA SER A 274 12.50 -42.89 23.05
C SER A 274 13.67 -43.30 23.95
N THR A 275 14.05 -42.50 24.94
CA THR A 275 15.19 -42.82 25.83
C THR A 275 14.81 -43.71 27.02
N ARG A 276 13.53 -44.06 27.20
CA ARG A 276 13.07 -44.86 28.35
C ARG A 276 12.99 -46.37 28.09
N PHE A 277 13.27 -46.83 26.88
CA PHE A 277 13.23 -48.26 26.53
C PHE A 277 14.61 -48.94 26.45
N ASP A 278 15.70 -48.18 26.50
CA ASP A 278 17.05 -48.75 26.37
C ASP A 278 17.70 -49.12 27.72
N SER A 279 17.05 -48.90 28.86
CA SER A 279 17.58 -49.25 30.20
C SER A 279 16.96 -50.51 30.81
N LEU A 280 16.32 -51.37 30.01
CA LEU A 280 15.74 -52.65 30.44
C LEU A 280 16.36 -53.86 29.72
N ARG A 281 17.64 -53.78 29.35
CA ARG A 281 18.44 -54.94 28.93
C ARG A 281 19.69 -55.07 29.77
#